data_AF-A0A8T7JUJ9-F1
#
_entry.id   AF-A0A8T7JUJ9-F1
#
_cell.length_a   1.000
_cell.length_b   1.000
_cell.length_c   1.000
_cell.angle_alpha   90.00
_cell.angle_beta   90.00
_cell.angle_gamma   90.00
#
_symmetry.space_group_name_H-M   'P 1'
#
loop_
_entity.id
_entity.type
_entity.pdbx_description
1 polymer ?
#
loop_
_entity_poly.entity_id
_entity_poly.type
_entity_poly.pdbx_seq_one_letter_code
_entity_poly.pdbx_strand_id
1 'polypeptide(L)'
;MEGYAGLSRTWMEQLTLLSSIIGGFSLAIAVEFLAGEKKQRIASYLIGIFILAASLLLIATSVGSQIVVKMAIVENVEIANIPPHLLENMPIAAGFVSAFYYIGLGMFVAGLGLAGWMRGKTLGIVTTAMAVVGGGSIIALMLMIR
;
A
#
# COMPACT_ATOMS: atom_id res chain seq x y z
N MET A 1 9.21 -26.08 -12.44
CA MET A 1 9.28 -24.65 -12.05
C MET A 1 7.94 -23.91 -12.23
N GLU A 2 6.82 -24.61 -12.45
CA GLU A 2 5.50 -23.98 -12.71
C GLU A 2 4.80 -23.48 -11.42
N GLY A 3 5.04 -24.10 -10.27
CA GLY A 3 4.37 -23.70 -9.01
C GLY A 3 4.83 -22.36 -8.41
N TYR A 4 6.06 -21.93 -8.67
CA TYR A 4 6.61 -20.68 -8.13
C TYR A 4 6.19 -19.43 -8.94
N ALA A 5 5.90 -19.59 -10.24
CA ALA A 5 5.43 -18.50 -11.10
C ALA A 5 3.98 -18.11 -10.80
N GLY A 6 3.12 -19.09 -10.51
CA GLY A 6 1.72 -18.84 -10.12
C GLY A 6 1.60 -18.09 -8.79
N LEU A 7 2.38 -18.49 -7.79
CA LEU A 7 2.35 -17.86 -6.46
C LEU A 7 2.78 -16.38 -6.50
N SER A 8 3.80 -16.04 -7.29
CA SER A 8 4.30 -14.66 -7.41
C SER A 8 3.32 -13.76 -8.17
N ARG A 9 2.65 -14.28 -9.20
CA ARG A 9 1.61 -13.55 -9.94
C ARG A 9 0.39 -13.26 -9.07
N THR A 10 -0.19 -14.27 -8.43
CA THR A 10 -1.39 -14.08 -7.57
C THR A 10 -1.12 -13.12 -6.43
N TRP A 11 0.10 -13.15 -5.87
CA TRP A 11 0.52 -12.23 -4.83
C TRP A 11 0.58 -10.77 -5.34
N MET A 12 1.15 -10.56 -6.53
CA MET A 12 1.20 -9.23 -7.14
C MET A 12 -0.20 -8.70 -7.50
N GLU A 13 -1.10 -9.56 -7.96
CA GLU A 13 -2.50 -9.21 -8.21
C GLU A 13 -3.19 -8.74 -6.93
N GLN A 14 -3.04 -9.48 -5.83
CA GLN A 14 -3.60 -9.12 -4.53
C GLN A 14 -3.02 -7.82 -3.97
N LEU A 15 -1.69 -7.65 -4.02
CA LEU A 15 -1.03 -6.41 -3.58
C LEU A 15 -1.51 -5.21 -4.38
N THR A 16 -1.64 -5.35 -5.70
CA THR A 16 -2.13 -4.28 -6.59
C THR A 16 -3.57 -3.90 -6.23
N LEU A 17 -4.44 -4.90 -6.04
CA LEU A 17 -5.84 -4.68 -5.68
C LEU A 17 -5.96 -4.00 -4.31
N LEU A 18 -5.26 -4.50 -3.28
CA LEU A 18 -5.27 -3.90 -1.94
C LEU A 18 -4.71 -2.48 -1.95
N SER A 19 -3.63 -2.25 -2.69
CA SER A 19 -3.05 -0.91 -2.86
C SER A 19 -4.09 0.07 -3.42
N SER A 20 -4.87 -0.35 -4.42
CA SER A 20 -5.87 0.52 -5.05
C SER A 20 -7.00 0.92 -4.09
N ILE A 21 -7.49 -0.04 -3.31
CA ILE A 21 -8.59 0.15 -2.36
C ILE A 21 -8.14 1.05 -1.22
N ILE A 22 -7.00 0.72 -0.59
CA ILE A 22 -6.48 1.47 0.55
C ILE A 22 -6.04 2.87 0.10
N GLY A 23 -5.45 2.99 -1.09
CA GLY A 23 -5.10 4.28 -1.70
C GLY A 23 -6.34 5.17 -1.90
N GLY A 24 -7.44 4.61 -2.40
CA GLY A 24 -8.72 5.30 -2.54
C GLY A 24 -9.29 5.78 -1.20
N PHE A 25 -9.32 4.92 -0.18
CA PHE A 25 -9.75 5.31 1.17
C PHE A 25 -8.87 6.40 1.77
N SER A 26 -7.56 6.29 1.60
CA SER A 26 -6.60 7.28 2.07
C SER A 26 -6.87 8.66 1.45
N LEU A 27 -7.12 8.71 0.14
CA LEU A 27 -7.45 9.94 -0.55
C LEU A 27 -8.79 10.52 -0.08
N ALA A 28 -9.82 9.67 0.08
CA ALA A 28 -11.13 10.10 0.57
C ALA A 28 -11.05 10.74 1.96
N ILE A 29 -10.29 10.15 2.88
CA ILE A 29 -10.07 10.69 4.23
C ILE A 29 -9.32 12.03 4.16
N ALA A 30 -8.30 12.14 3.30
CA ALA A 30 -7.59 13.41 3.13
C ALA A 30 -8.51 14.53 2.62
N VAL A 31 -9.37 14.23 1.65
CA VAL A 31 -10.35 15.19 1.11
C VAL A 31 -11.36 15.59 2.18
N GLU A 32 -11.85 14.65 2.98
CA GLU A 32 -12.77 14.94 4.09
C GLU A 32 -12.15 15.92 5.09
N PHE A 33 -10.89 15.72 5.47
CA PHE A 33 -10.19 16.66 6.35
C PHE A 33 -9.90 18.01 5.69
N LEU A 34 -9.68 18.05 4.37
CA LEU A 34 -9.47 19.29 3.63
C LEU A 34 -10.76 20.10 3.49
N ALA A 35 -11.91 19.43 3.35
CA ALA A 35 -13.23 20.04 3.27
C ALA A 35 -13.77 20.51 4.63
N GLY A 36 -13.25 19.97 5.73
CA GLY A 36 -13.67 20.34 7.08
C GLY A 36 -13.32 21.78 7.47
N GLU A 37 -14.27 22.50 8.07
CA GLU A 37 -14.09 23.91 8.47
C GLU A 37 -13.17 24.13 9.69
N LYS A 38 -12.88 23.06 10.45
CA LYS A 38 -12.11 23.16 11.70
C LYS A 38 -10.60 23.19 11.44
N LYS A 39 -10.02 24.39 11.56
CA LYS A 39 -8.55 24.62 11.55
C LYS A 39 -7.87 24.11 12.82
N GLN A 40 -7.74 22.79 12.95
CA GLN A 40 -6.85 22.19 13.96
C GLN A 40 -5.50 21.84 13.30
N ARG A 41 -4.39 22.14 13.99
CA ARG A 41 -3.04 21.78 13.50
C ARG A 41 -2.89 20.28 13.18
N ILE A 42 -3.56 19.44 13.97
CA ILE A 42 -3.55 17.97 13.80
C ILE A 42 -4.18 17.58 12.44
N ALA A 43 -5.21 18.30 11.98
CA ALA A 43 -5.85 18.03 10.69
C ALA A 43 -4.87 18.24 9.52
N SER A 44 -4.03 19.29 9.56
CA SER A 44 -3.02 19.52 8.52
C SER A 44 -1.99 18.39 8.43
N TYR A 45 -1.53 17.87 9.56
CA TYR A 45 -0.63 16.70 9.57
C TYR A 45 -1.31 15.44 9.03
N LEU A 46 -2.57 15.21 9.42
CA LEU A 46 -3.34 14.06 8.93
C LEU A 46 -3.58 14.12 7.43
N ILE A 47 -3.93 15.29 6.88
CA ILE A 47 -4.04 15.48 5.43
C ILE A 47 -2.73 15.09 4.74
N GLY A 48 -1.59 15.60 5.23
CA GLY A 48 -0.28 15.25 4.68
C GLY A 48 0.01 13.75 4.72
N ILE A 49 -0.24 13.10 5.86
CA ILE A 49 -0.03 11.65 6.04
C ILE A 49 -0.90 10.84 5.08
N PHE A 50 -2.19 11.16 4.98
CA PHE A 50 -3.12 10.43 4.10
C PHE A 50 -2.89 10.71 2.61
N ILE A 51 -2.44 11.90 2.23
CA ILE A 51 -2.02 12.18 0.84
C ILE A 51 -0.75 11.39 0.49
N LEU A 52 0.23 11.36 1.39
CA LEU A 52 1.46 10.59 1.17
C LEU A 52 1.15 9.08 1.07
N ALA A 53 0.33 8.55 1.98
CA ALA A 53 -0.13 7.17 1.94
C ALA A 53 -0.85 6.85 0.62
N ALA A 54 -1.80 7.70 0.21
CA ALA A 54 -2.52 7.55 -1.05
C ALA A 54 -1.56 7.56 -2.25
N SER A 55 -0.60 8.48 -2.27
CA SER A 55 0.37 8.60 -3.35
C SER A 55 1.25 7.35 -3.49
N LEU A 56 1.78 6.85 -2.37
CA LEU A 56 2.60 5.63 -2.36
C LEU A 56 1.79 4.40 -2.82
N LEU A 57 0.55 4.28 -2.36
CA LEU A 57 -0.34 3.17 -2.73
C LEU A 57 -0.81 3.25 -4.18
N LEU A 58 -1.03 4.45 -4.73
CA LEU A 58 -1.34 4.64 -6.15
C LEU A 58 -0.13 4.29 -7.03
N ILE A 59 1.09 4.65 -6.61
CA ILE A 59 2.32 4.23 -7.31
C ILE A 59 2.44 2.71 -7.29
N ALA A 60 2.25 2.07 -6.13
CA ALA A 60 2.27 0.61 -6.00
C ALA A 60 1.21 -0.05 -6.90
N THR A 61 0.00 0.51 -6.95
CA THR A 61 -1.08 0.04 -7.83
C THR A 61 -0.72 0.18 -9.31
N SER A 62 -0.21 1.33 -9.73
CA SER A 62 0.11 1.61 -11.13
C SER A 62 1.23 0.72 -11.64
N VAL A 63 2.34 0.63 -10.89
CA VAL A 63 3.48 -0.21 -11.24
C VAL A 63 3.12 -1.69 -11.10
N GLY A 64 2.41 -2.08 -10.05
CA GLY A 64 1.93 -3.45 -9.85
C GLY A 64 1.03 -3.94 -10.98
N SER A 65 0.09 -3.11 -11.44
CA SER A 65 -0.77 -3.43 -12.59
C SER A 65 0.03 -3.68 -13.87
N GLN A 66 1.06 -2.85 -14.13
CA GLN A 66 1.93 -3.05 -15.29
C GLN A 66 2.72 -4.36 -15.20
N ILE A 67 3.18 -4.73 -14.01
CA ILE A 67 3.87 -6.01 -13.78
C ILE A 67 2.93 -7.18 -14.04
N VAL A 68 1.72 -7.16 -13.48
CA VAL A 68 0.70 -8.20 -13.67
C VAL A 68 0.36 -8.37 -15.14
N VAL A 69 0.15 -7.28 -15.89
CA VAL A 69 -0.11 -7.33 -17.33
C VAL A 69 1.07 -7.95 -18.08
N LYS A 70 2.31 -7.55 -17.76
CA LYS A 70 3.51 -8.13 -18.39
C LYS A 70 3.66 -9.63 -18.09
N MET A 71 3.39 -10.06 -16.86
CA MET A 71 3.40 -11.48 -16.48
C MET A 71 2.35 -12.27 -17.27
N ALA A 72 1.14 -11.73 -17.42
CA ALA A 72 0.09 -12.36 -18.21
C ALA A 72 0.46 -12.48 -19.70
N ILE A 73 1.14 -11.49 -20.27
CA ILE A 73 1.64 -11.57 -21.67
C ILE A 73 2.70 -12.67 -21.78
N VAL A 74 3.66 -12.71 -20.86
CA VAL A 74 4.75 -13.70 -20.85
C VAL A 74 4.22 -15.13 -20.73
N GLU A 75 3.19 -15.36 -19.91
CA GLU A 75 2.60 -16.68 -19.71
C GLU A 75 1.89 -17.22 -20.97
N ASN A 76 1.45 -16.33 -21.86
CA ASN A 76 0.78 -16.69 -23.13
C ASN A 76 1.75 -16.80 -24.32
N VAL A 77 3.06 -16.57 -24.12
CA VAL A 77 4.09 -16.64 -25.16
C VAL A 77 5.00 -17.84 -24.91
N GLU A 78 5.29 -18.64 -25.95
CA GLU A 78 6.27 -19.72 -25.83
C GLU A 78 7.61 -19.18 -25.32
N ILE A 79 8.15 -19.82 -24.27
CA ILE A 79 9.31 -19.35 -23.50
C ILE A 79 10.54 -19.04 -24.39
N ALA A 80 10.66 -19.70 -25.55
CA ALA A 80 11.72 -19.48 -26.52
C ALA A 80 11.74 -18.08 -27.17
N ASN A 81 10.63 -17.33 -27.12
CA ASN A 81 10.48 -16.02 -27.78
C ASN A 81 10.39 -14.84 -26.81
N ILE A 82 10.60 -15.04 -25.50
CA ILE A 82 10.55 -13.94 -24.53
C ILE A 82 11.85 -13.12 -24.63
N PRO A 83 11.77 -11.83 -25.00
CA PRO A 83 12.95 -10.98 -24.99
C PRO A 83 13.53 -10.86 -23.57
N PRO A 84 14.85 -11.09 -23.37
CA PRO A 84 15.48 -11.07 -22.04
C PRO A 84 15.28 -9.75 -21.28
N HIS A 85 15.21 -8.63 -22.01
CA HIS A 85 15.01 -7.29 -21.47
C HIS A 85 13.65 -7.10 -20.77
N LEU A 86 12.65 -7.97 -21.03
CA LEU A 86 11.35 -7.91 -20.35
C LEU A 86 11.38 -8.49 -18.93
N LEU A 87 12.33 -9.39 -18.65
CA LEU A 87 12.41 -10.12 -17.38
C LEU A 87 13.48 -9.55 -16.43
N GLU A 88 14.52 -8.92 -16.95
CA GLU A 88 15.69 -8.47 -16.18
C GLU A 88 15.34 -7.51 -15.02
N ASN A 89 14.35 -6.63 -15.23
CA ASN A 89 13.95 -5.62 -14.23
C ASN A 89 12.72 -6.02 -13.38
N MET A 90 12.11 -7.19 -13.62
CA MET A 90 10.90 -7.61 -12.92
C MET A 90 11.08 -7.79 -11.40
N PRO A 91 12.14 -8.46 -10.91
CA PRO A 91 12.33 -8.65 -9.46
C PRO A 91 12.51 -7.33 -8.71
N ILE A 92 13.24 -6.39 -9.32
CA ILE A 92 13.48 -5.06 -8.76
C ILE A 92 12.17 -4.28 -8.68
N ALA A 93 11.37 -4.29 -9.74
CA ALA A 93 10.08 -3.63 -9.78
C ALA A 93 9.08 -4.23 -8.77
N ALA A 94 9.05 -5.57 -8.62
CA ALA A 94 8.21 -6.25 -7.63
C ALA A 94 8.63 -5.91 -6.18
N GLY A 95 9.94 -5.82 -5.91
CA GLY A 95 10.47 -5.35 -4.63
C GLY A 95 10.06 -3.90 -4.33
N PHE A 96 10.12 -3.03 -5.34
CA PHE A 96 9.70 -1.64 -5.23
C PHE A 96 8.20 -1.51 -4.92
N VAL A 97 7.34 -2.23 -5.64
CA VAL A 97 5.88 -2.25 -5.38
C VAL A 97 5.58 -2.71 -3.96
N SER A 98 6.22 -3.79 -3.52
CA SER A 98 6.04 -4.32 -2.16
C SER A 98 6.46 -3.30 -1.10
N ALA A 99 7.61 -2.65 -1.28
CA ALA A 99 8.09 -1.61 -0.35
C ALA A 99 7.11 -0.43 -0.27
N PHE A 100 6.65 0.07 -1.41
CA PHE A 100 5.72 1.20 -1.47
C PHE A 100 4.36 0.86 -0.86
N TYR A 101 3.88 -0.37 -1.08
CA TYR A 101 2.68 -0.87 -0.42
C TYR A 101 2.83 -0.85 1.11
N TYR A 102 3.88 -1.45 1.67
CA TYR A 102 4.04 -1.52 3.12
C TYR A 102 4.29 -0.16 3.77
N ILE A 103 5.07 0.72 3.14
CA ILE A 103 5.28 2.08 3.64
C ILE A 103 3.97 2.87 3.57
N GLY A 104 3.24 2.79 2.46
CA GLY A 104 1.93 3.44 2.29
C GLY A 104 0.89 2.94 3.30
N LEU A 105 0.83 1.62 3.51
CA LEU A 105 -0.02 0.99 4.50
C LEU A 105 0.35 1.44 5.93
N GLY A 106 1.65 1.51 6.25
CA GLY A 106 2.12 2.00 7.54
C GLY A 106 1.71 3.46 7.78
N MET A 107 1.85 4.31 6.77
CA MET A 107 1.39 5.71 6.82
C MET A 107 -0.13 5.80 7.01
N PHE A 108 -0.90 4.96 6.31
CA PHE A 108 -2.36 4.88 6.46
C PHE A 108 -2.77 4.50 7.88
N VAL A 109 -2.16 3.46 8.46
CA VAL A 109 -2.42 3.02 9.84
C VAL A 109 -2.00 4.09 10.86
N ALA A 110 -0.86 4.74 10.65
CA ALA A 110 -0.43 5.85 11.49
C ALA A 110 -1.41 7.03 11.44
N GLY A 111 -1.91 7.38 10.25
CA GLY A 111 -2.95 8.39 10.05
C GLY A 111 -4.23 8.06 10.82
N LEU A 112 -4.69 6.80 10.76
CA LEU A 112 -5.86 6.35 11.53
C LEU A 112 -5.64 6.43 13.04
N GLY A 113 -4.45 6.05 13.53
CA GLY A 113 -4.09 6.16 14.94
C GLY A 113 -4.16 7.59 15.44
N LEU A 114 -3.67 8.53 14.64
CA LEU A 114 -3.64 9.96 14.95
C LEU A 114 -5.01 10.64 14.77
N ALA A 115 -5.91 10.12 13.94
CA ALA A 115 -7.20 10.73 13.64
C ALA A 115 -8.09 10.93 14.88
N GLY A 116 -8.05 10.02 15.87
CA GLY A 116 -8.84 10.14 17.10
C GLY A 116 -8.51 11.38 17.93
N TRP A 117 -7.28 11.91 17.83
CA TRP A 117 -6.83 13.09 18.56
C TRP A 117 -7.50 14.39 18.10
N MET A 118 -8.10 14.41 16.90
CA MET A 118 -8.89 15.56 16.44
C MET A 118 -10.17 15.77 17.27
N ARG A 119 -10.73 14.69 17.81
CA ARG A 119 -12.04 14.72 18.48
C ARG A 119 -11.91 14.79 20.00
N GLY A 120 -10.90 14.15 20.59
CA GLY A 120 -10.64 14.25 22.03
C GLY A 120 -9.58 13.26 22.52
N LYS A 121 -9.11 13.45 23.76
CA LYS A 121 -8.03 12.64 24.35
C LYS A 121 -8.38 11.15 24.44
N THR A 122 -9.59 10.82 24.89
CA THR A 122 -10.02 9.42 25.05
C THR A 122 -10.06 8.70 23.70
N LEU A 123 -10.64 9.33 22.68
CA LEU A 123 -10.67 8.77 21.32
C LEU A 123 -9.26 8.63 20.73
N GLY A 124 -8.39 9.63 20.93
CA GLY A 124 -6.99 9.59 20.51
C GLY A 124 -6.23 8.42 21.10
N ILE A 125 -6.37 8.16 22.41
CA ILE A 125 -5.73 7.02 23.08
C ILE A 125 -6.24 5.70 22.49
N VAL A 126 -7.55 5.55 22.32
CA VAL A 126 -8.16 4.33 21.78
C VAL A 126 -7.70 4.06 20.34
N THR A 127 -7.75 5.06 19.45
CA THR A 127 -7.33 4.89 18.05
C THR A 127 -5.84 4.61 17.94
N THR A 128 -5.02 5.28 18.76
CA THR A 128 -3.57 5.04 18.77
C THR A 128 -3.25 3.63 19.26
N ALA A 129 -3.89 3.16 20.34
CA ALA A 129 -3.69 1.81 20.84
C ALA A 129 -4.06 0.75 19.78
N MET A 130 -5.20 0.94 19.10
CA MET A 130 -5.63 0.05 18.01
C MET A 130 -4.66 0.09 16.82
N ALA A 131 -4.14 1.26 16.46
CA ALA A 131 -3.15 1.41 15.40
C ALA A 131 -1.81 0.77 15.76
N VAL A 132 -1.38 0.83 17.03
CA VAL A 132 -0.16 0.15 17.49
C VAL A 132 -0.33 -1.36 17.44
N VAL A 133 -1.47 -1.90 17.87
CA VAL A 133 -1.75 -3.35 17.81
C VAL A 133 -1.85 -3.82 16.35
N GLY A 134 -2.61 -3.12 15.51
CA GLY A 134 -2.76 -3.45 14.09
C GLY A 134 -1.47 -3.27 13.28
N GLY A 135 -0.82 -2.12 13.39
CA GLY A 135 0.46 -1.86 12.72
C GLY A 135 1.58 -2.76 13.23
N GLY A 136 1.64 -2.98 14.54
CA GLY A 136 2.62 -3.86 15.18
C GLY A 136 2.47 -5.31 14.74
N SER A 137 1.24 -5.82 14.62
CA SER A 137 0.99 -7.17 14.09
C SER A 137 1.38 -7.31 12.62
N ILE A 138 1.13 -6.28 11.78
CA ILE A 138 1.59 -6.26 10.38
C ILE A 138 3.12 -6.35 10.32
N ILE A 139 3.84 -5.53 11.11
CA ILE A 139 5.31 -5.55 11.14
C ILE A 139 5.82 -6.90 11.66
N ALA A 140 5.23 -7.44 12.72
CA ALA A 140 5.62 -8.73 13.29
C ALA A 140 5.48 -9.87 12.26
N LEU A 141 4.35 -9.91 11.54
CA LEU A 141 4.13 -10.88 10.46
C LEU A 141 5.15 -10.70 9.33
N MET A 142 5.45 -9.46 8.94
CA MET A 142 6.44 -9.17 7.90
C MET A 142 7.84 -9.67 8.30
N LEU A 143 8.23 -9.55 9.57
CA LEU A 143 9.50 -10.05 10.07
C LEU A 143 9.55 -11.59 10.18
N MET A 144 8.42 -12.25 10.43
CA MET A 144 8.34 -13.72 10.49
C MET A 144 8.38 -14.38 9.12
N ILE A 145 7.90 -13.70 8.07
CA ILE A 145 7.84 -14.24 6.70
C ILE A 145 9.17 -14.08 5.95
N ARG A 146 10.07 -13.22 6.45
CA ARG A 146 11.36 -12.90 5.83
C ARG A 146 12.45 -13.90 6.21
#